data_AF-A0A895YN73-F1
#
_entry.id   AF-A0A895YN73-F1
#
_cell.length_a   1.000
_cell.length_b   1.000
_cell.length_c   1.000
_cell.angle_alpha   90.00
_cell.angle_beta   90.00
_cell.angle_gamma   90.00
#
_symmetry.space_group_name_H-M   'P 1'
#
loop_
_entity.id
_entity.type
_entity.pdbx_description
1 polymer ?
#
loop_
_entity_poly.entity_id
_entity_poly.type
_entity_poly.pdbx_seq_one_letter_code
_entity_poly.pdbx_strand_id
1 'polypeptide(L)'
;MVKPHPEPSIDLGDLSVGADYHSGGSRPAWSRQLRTGWQRHRRWLAPLLVLALVLGLGGEVGQFHGARLTVVDLPGEASGGLQVVDGRLLVEHDSGHLTAYHLDSGERDWQITGGRGLFPTTDGRMLVDPASSVGLEPATGQVRWSRPGLELVPGIDHALSLSGYQRSLGEHGEPIAHELVGVDLVTGEELWEADVPAGAYAWLLAEPPLVVTISQDRELALRDPATGELQGRGAVVSAELLGYSWPAVAAESLVLLQRTDCPDDGASPGPPLRCATVRGYPLDTLRQSWERPAGLFSRMEPCGPVLCLHTVPGPAEAPPAADDASAPVAGGHRTLGLDPATGEPAWELAHSGFVAPVGDWLLVQLPGGRELALHDPATGEPVVELAGWQWQPLLAGDLRGRAAGHGLALVRGEEPRVATLNLTTLELVVHEMVTGEPERCESFPGGLACQYGQQLWVWRW
;
A
#
# COMPACT_ATOMS: atom_id res chain seq x y z
N MET A 1 -6.64 -48.66 -68.63
CA MET A 1 -7.30 -49.74 -67.84
C MET A 1 -6.34 -50.22 -66.78
N VAL A 2 -6.47 -49.70 -65.57
CA VAL A 2 -5.79 -50.17 -64.37
C VAL A 2 -6.83 -50.06 -63.26
N LYS A 3 -7.22 -51.19 -62.67
CA LYS A 3 -8.10 -51.27 -61.51
C LYS A 3 -7.27 -51.05 -60.24
N PRO A 4 -7.66 -50.17 -59.30
CA PRO A 4 -7.15 -50.22 -57.95
C PRO A 4 -7.98 -51.13 -57.05
N HIS A 5 -7.28 -51.80 -56.14
CA HIS A 5 -7.78 -52.67 -55.07
C HIS A 5 -8.58 -51.89 -54.00
N PRO A 6 -9.49 -52.55 -53.27
CA PRO A 6 -10.19 -51.94 -52.13
C PRO A 6 -9.38 -52.04 -50.84
N GLU A 7 -9.35 -50.95 -50.07
CA GLU A 7 -8.92 -50.91 -48.67
C GLU A 7 -10.02 -51.45 -47.73
N PRO A 8 -9.68 -52.06 -46.59
CA PRO A 8 -10.65 -52.52 -45.60
C PRO A 8 -11.09 -51.38 -44.66
N SER A 9 -12.40 -51.14 -44.56
CA SER A 9 -13.01 -50.33 -43.52
C SER A 9 -13.12 -51.13 -42.21
N ILE A 10 -12.54 -50.62 -41.12
CA ILE A 10 -12.76 -51.12 -39.77
C ILE A 10 -13.81 -50.22 -39.11
N ASP A 11 -14.90 -50.88 -38.72
CA ASP A 11 -16.01 -50.39 -37.91
C ASP A 11 -15.55 -50.32 -36.44
N LEU A 12 -15.62 -49.14 -35.83
CA LEU A 12 -15.40 -48.95 -34.39
C LEU A 12 -16.71 -48.44 -33.79
N GLY A 13 -17.49 -49.40 -33.32
CA GLY A 13 -18.69 -49.18 -32.54
C GLY A 13 -18.43 -48.51 -31.19
N ASP A 14 -19.51 -47.93 -30.68
CA ASP A 14 -19.67 -47.25 -29.42
C ASP A 14 -18.98 -47.94 -28.23
N LEU A 15 -18.09 -47.20 -27.58
CA LEU A 15 -17.69 -47.45 -26.20
C LEU A 15 -17.87 -46.15 -25.40
N SER A 16 -18.96 -46.15 -24.63
CA SER A 16 -19.16 -45.26 -23.50
C SER A 16 -18.14 -45.59 -22.41
N VAL A 17 -17.28 -44.63 -22.08
CA VAL A 17 -16.39 -44.70 -20.92
C VAL A 17 -16.62 -43.47 -20.07
N GLY A 18 -17.30 -43.67 -18.94
CA GLY A 18 -17.24 -42.75 -17.81
C GLY A 18 -15.82 -42.77 -17.24
N ALA A 19 -15.23 -41.59 -17.08
CA ALA A 19 -13.95 -41.41 -16.43
C ALA A 19 -14.13 -40.49 -15.22
N ASP A 20 -14.15 -41.12 -14.05
CA ASP A 20 -13.86 -40.48 -12.77
C ASP A 20 -12.45 -39.89 -12.81
N TYR A 21 -12.36 -38.56 -12.74
CA TYR A 21 -11.09 -37.84 -12.73
C TYR A 21 -10.60 -37.68 -11.28
N HIS A 22 -9.84 -38.68 -10.80
CA HIS A 22 -9.02 -38.54 -9.59
C HIS A 22 -7.70 -37.85 -9.93
N SER A 23 -7.61 -36.53 -9.72
CA SER A 23 -6.33 -35.80 -9.73
C SER A 23 -5.74 -35.71 -8.31
N GLY A 24 -5.21 -36.84 -7.84
CA GLY A 24 -4.29 -36.90 -6.70
C GLY A 24 -2.89 -36.43 -7.09
N GLY A 25 -2.68 -35.12 -7.15
CA GLY A 25 -1.35 -34.53 -7.33
C GLY A 25 -0.61 -34.45 -5.99
N SER A 26 0.23 -35.45 -5.70
CA SER A 26 1.15 -35.41 -4.56
C SER A 26 2.21 -34.31 -4.77
N ARG A 27 2.12 -33.23 -3.99
CA ARG A 27 3.18 -32.20 -3.91
C ARG A 27 4.49 -32.83 -3.38
N PRO A 28 5.67 -32.45 -3.88
CA PRO A 28 6.94 -33.00 -3.41
C PRO A 28 7.20 -32.63 -1.94
N ALA A 29 7.49 -33.63 -1.10
CA ALA A 29 7.69 -33.45 0.35
C ALA A 29 8.93 -32.60 0.73
N TRP A 30 9.84 -32.32 -0.21
CA TRP A 30 11.08 -31.59 0.06
C TRP A 30 10.89 -30.07 0.24
N SER A 31 9.79 -29.48 -0.24
CA SER A 31 9.52 -28.04 -0.04
C SER A 31 9.10 -27.67 1.39
N ARG A 32 8.64 -28.64 2.19
CA ARG A 32 8.33 -28.43 3.62
C ARG A 32 9.56 -28.44 4.52
N GLN A 33 10.66 -29.07 4.09
CA GLN A 33 11.79 -29.33 4.98
C GLN A 33 12.82 -28.19 5.02
N LEU A 34 12.90 -27.35 3.98
CA LEU A 34 13.80 -26.20 3.95
C LEU A 34 13.25 -24.95 4.66
N ARG A 35 11.91 -24.78 4.74
CA ARG A 35 11.29 -23.65 5.47
C ARG A 35 11.41 -23.77 6.99
N THR A 36 11.43 -24.99 7.55
CA THR A 36 11.48 -25.19 9.01
C THR A 36 12.88 -25.05 9.60
N GLY A 37 13.93 -25.33 8.81
CA GLY A 37 15.33 -25.17 9.24
C GLY A 37 15.73 -23.69 9.34
N TRP A 38 15.36 -22.88 8.35
CA TRP A 38 15.70 -21.45 8.32
C TRP A 38 14.93 -20.62 9.37
N GLN A 39 13.66 -20.94 9.63
CA GLN A 39 12.89 -20.26 10.68
C GLN A 39 13.39 -20.55 12.10
N ARG A 40 13.95 -21.74 12.37
CA ARG A 40 14.47 -22.06 13.72
C ARG A 40 15.70 -21.25 14.09
N HIS A 41 16.57 -20.89 13.14
CA HIS A 41 17.77 -20.10 13.45
C HIS A 41 17.47 -18.60 13.62
N ARG A 42 16.46 -18.05 12.93
CA ARG A 42 16.04 -16.64 13.09
C ARG A 42 15.43 -16.35 14.47
N ARG A 43 14.73 -17.32 15.06
CA ARG A 43 14.10 -17.21 16.40
C ARG A 43 15.08 -17.02 17.57
N TRP A 44 16.33 -17.46 17.44
CA TRP A 44 17.33 -17.31 18.51
C TRP A 44 18.21 -16.05 18.35
N LEU A 45 18.31 -15.50 17.13
CA LEU A 45 19.10 -14.30 16.88
C LEU A 45 18.36 -13.01 17.27
N ALA A 46 17.04 -12.94 17.04
CA ALA A 46 16.23 -11.78 17.42
C ALA A 46 16.31 -11.45 18.93
N PRO A 47 16.11 -12.39 19.88
CA PRO A 47 16.20 -12.05 21.31
C PRO A 47 17.61 -11.65 21.75
N LEU A 48 18.68 -12.19 21.14
CA LEU A 48 20.05 -11.78 21.46
C LEU A 48 20.37 -10.36 20.96
N LEU A 49 19.82 -9.98 19.80
CA LEU A 49 20.01 -8.65 19.22
C LEU A 49 19.18 -7.59 19.96
N VAL A 50 17.94 -7.93 20.34
CA VAL A 50 17.09 -7.11 21.21
C VAL A 50 17.70 -6.97 22.60
N LEU A 51 18.25 -8.05 23.20
CA LEU A 51 18.92 -7.97 24.50
C LEU A 51 20.18 -7.08 24.42
N ALA A 52 20.94 -7.13 23.32
CA ALA A 52 22.09 -6.24 23.12
C ALA A 52 21.67 -4.76 22.97
N LEU A 53 20.54 -4.49 22.29
CA LEU A 53 19.96 -3.15 22.19
C LEU A 53 19.44 -2.64 23.54
N VAL A 54 18.68 -3.45 24.28
CA VAL A 54 18.12 -3.06 25.59
C VAL A 54 19.21 -2.88 26.64
N LEU A 55 20.25 -3.73 26.66
CA LEU A 55 21.37 -3.57 27.60
C LEU A 55 22.35 -2.46 27.18
N GLY A 56 22.41 -2.11 25.90
CA GLY A 56 23.18 -0.94 25.41
C GLY A 56 22.53 0.41 25.73
N LEU A 57 21.19 0.46 25.85
CA LEU A 57 20.42 1.68 26.10
C LEU A 57 20.36 2.12 27.57
N GLY A 58 20.84 1.29 28.51
CA GLY A 58 20.94 1.64 29.93
C GLY A 58 22.15 2.50 30.28
N GLY A 59 23.09 2.72 29.35
CA GLY A 59 24.22 3.62 29.49
C GLY A 59 24.06 4.83 28.57
N GLU A 60 24.16 6.03 29.11
CA GLU A 60 24.18 7.30 28.38
C GLU A 60 25.36 7.39 27.39
N VAL A 61 25.36 6.66 26.27
CA VAL A 61 26.19 6.99 25.10
C VAL A 61 25.49 6.48 23.84
N GLY A 62 24.35 7.10 23.50
CA GLY A 62 24.05 7.25 22.09
C GLY A 62 25.11 8.20 21.54
N GLN A 63 26.13 7.67 20.84
CA GLN A 63 26.95 8.52 20.00
C GLN A 63 26.00 9.14 18.98
N PHE A 64 25.63 10.40 19.19
CA PHE A 64 25.01 11.23 18.17
C PHE A 64 25.94 11.19 16.96
N HIS A 65 25.61 10.33 16.00
CA HIS A 65 26.21 10.42 14.68
C HIS A 65 25.76 11.78 14.18
N GLY A 66 26.73 12.66 13.93
CA GLY A 66 26.51 14.10 13.77
C GLY A 66 25.57 14.41 12.61
N ALA A 67 24.27 14.33 12.88
CA ALA A 67 23.25 14.57 11.90
C ALA A 67 23.42 16.00 11.41
N ARG A 68 23.67 16.16 10.11
CA ARG A 68 23.76 17.49 9.54
C ARG A 68 22.34 18.02 9.44
N LEU A 69 22.06 19.05 10.21
CA LEU A 69 20.83 19.80 10.11
C LEU A 69 20.98 20.91 9.08
N THR A 70 20.11 20.91 8.08
CA THR A 70 19.92 22.01 7.13
C THR A 70 18.55 22.63 7.38
N VAL A 71 18.48 23.96 7.55
CA VAL A 71 17.22 24.70 7.64
C VAL A 71 17.00 25.44 6.33
N VAL A 72 15.83 25.26 5.72
CA VAL A 72 15.43 25.86 4.45
C VAL A 72 14.24 26.76 4.71
N ASP A 73 14.39 28.06 4.45
CA ASP A 73 13.27 28.99 4.50
C ASP A 73 12.44 28.86 3.22
N LEU A 74 11.14 28.59 3.39
CA LEU A 74 10.20 28.49 2.30
C LEU A 74 9.63 29.86 1.94
N PRO A 75 9.48 30.19 0.65
CA PRO A 75 8.89 31.45 0.19
C PRO A 75 7.37 31.54 0.44
N GLY A 76 6.74 30.49 0.98
CA GLY A 76 5.31 30.40 1.28
C GLY A 76 4.97 29.07 1.95
N GLU A 77 3.70 28.89 2.31
CA GLU A 77 3.22 27.64 2.92
C GLU A 77 3.31 26.48 1.93
N ALA A 78 3.90 25.36 2.37
CA ALA A 78 3.83 24.10 1.66
C ALA A 78 2.50 23.42 2.00
N SER A 79 1.80 22.92 0.99
CA SER A 79 0.42 22.47 1.14
C SER A 79 0.10 21.14 0.51
N GLY A 80 0.95 20.67 -0.40
CA GLY A 80 0.85 19.34 -1.01
C GLY A 80 1.84 18.36 -0.40
N GLY A 81 2.74 17.82 -1.22
CA GLY A 81 3.76 16.87 -0.80
C GLY A 81 5.09 17.50 -0.40
N LEU A 82 5.78 16.85 0.53
CA LEU A 82 7.24 16.88 0.63
C LEU A 82 7.74 15.57 0.04
N GLN A 83 8.69 15.63 -0.88
CA GLN A 83 9.30 14.43 -1.45
C GLN A 83 10.79 14.62 -1.58
N VAL A 84 11.55 13.54 -1.40
CA VAL A 84 12.99 13.56 -1.58
C VAL A 84 13.40 12.64 -2.71
N VAL A 85 14.04 13.21 -3.74
CA VAL A 85 14.43 12.51 -4.96
C VAL A 85 15.82 12.96 -5.37
N ASP A 86 16.74 12.02 -5.60
CA ASP A 86 18.11 12.28 -6.06
C ASP A 86 18.84 13.41 -5.32
N GLY A 87 18.75 13.40 -3.99
CA GLY A 87 19.41 14.40 -3.15
C GLY A 87 18.74 15.77 -3.13
N ARG A 88 17.51 15.89 -3.63
CA ARG A 88 16.70 17.12 -3.62
C ARG A 88 15.44 16.97 -2.80
N LEU A 89 15.07 18.02 -2.10
CA LEU A 89 13.76 18.17 -1.44
C LEU A 89 12.83 18.92 -2.38
N LEU A 90 11.75 18.27 -2.77
CA LEU A 90 10.69 18.80 -3.60
C LEU A 90 9.55 19.25 -2.69
N VAL A 91 9.09 20.48 -2.91
CA VAL A 91 8.09 21.13 -2.07
C VAL A 91 6.97 21.66 -2.95
N GLU A 92 5.76 21.17 -2.73
CA GLU A 92 4.55 21.70 -3.35
C GLU A 92 3.95 22.82 -2.49
N HIS A 93 3.86 24.02 -3.07
CA HIS A 93 3.30 25.19 -2.42
C HIS A 93 1.83 25.43 -2.77
N ASP A 94 1.10 26.07 -1.87
CA ASP A 94 -0.32 26.44 -2.09
C ASP A 94 -0.56 27.29 -3.33
N SER A 95 0.45 28.10 -3.68
CA SER A 95 0.46 28.90 -4.90
C SER A 95 0.45 28.07 -6.20
N GLY A 96 0.53 26.74 -6.11
CA GLY A 96 0.67 25.85 -7.26
C GLY A 96 2.08 25.88 -7.88
N HIS A 97 3.07 26.23 -7.06
CA HIS A 97 4.48 26.12 -7.45
C HIS A 97 5.06 24.83 -6.91
N LEU A 98 5.92 24.21 -7.71
CA LEU A 98 6.81 23.16 -7.27
C LEU A 98 8.22 23.74 -7.21
N THR A 99 8.86 23.62 -6.05
CA THR A 99 10.23 24.10 -5.83
C THR A 99 11.12 22.94 -5.43
N ALA A 100 12.31 22.84 -6.02
CA ALA A 100 13.34 21.92 -5.60
C ALA A 100 14.44 22.64 -4.83
N TYR A 101 14.90 22.01 -3.76
CA TYR A 101 15.99 22.48 -2.92
C TYR A 101 17.07 21.41 -2.85
N HIS A 102 18.33 21.82 -2.91
CA HIS A 102 19.45 20.94 -2.66
C HIS A 102 19.48 20.55 -1.18
N LEU A 103 19.42 19.26 -0.83
CA LEU A 103 19.29 18.83 0.57
C LEU A 103 20.46 19.30 1.45
N ASP A 104 21.69 19.34 0.90
CA ASP A 104 22.89 19.70 1.69
C ASP A 104 23.03 21.18 2.01
N SER A 105 22.62 22.06 1.09
CA SER A 105 22.81 23.50 1.22
C SER A 105 21.53 24.22 1.59
N GLY A 106 20.37 23.62 1.33
CA GLY A 106 19.08 24.29 1.42
C GLY A 106 18.86 25.33 0.32
N GLU A 107 19.79 25.45 -0.62
CA GLU A 107 19.66 26.39 -1.73
C GLU A 107 18.57 25.90 -2.69
N ARG A 108 17.79 26.84 -3.20
CA ARG A 108 16.79 26.55 -4.22
C ARG A 108 17.50 26.25 -5.54
N ASP A 109 17.26 25.06 -6.08
CA ASP A 109 17.79 24.63 -7.38
C ASP A 109 16.94 25.20 -8.52
N TRP A 110 15.65 24.89 -8.51
CA TRP A 110 14.71 25.30 -9.55
C TRP A 110 13.29 25.47 -8.99
N GLN A 111 12.45 26.17 -9.74
CA GLN A 111 11.04 26.37 -9.43
C GLN A 111 10.23 26.41 -10.73
N ILE A 112 9.09 25.75 -10.73
CA ILE A 112 8.14 25.76 -11.85
C ILE A 112 6.73 26.15 -11.37
N THR A 113 5.87 26.47 -12.32
CA THR A 113 4.43 26.69 -12.08
C THR A 113 3.66 25.48 -12.58
N GLY A 114 2.75 24.94 -11.77
CA GLY A 114 2.13 23.62 -11.97
C GLY A 114 2.89 22.52 -11.25
N GLY A 115 2.38 21.28 -11.30
CA GLY A 115 2.98 20.13 -10.60
C GLY A 115 2.32 19.84 -9.25
N ARG A 116 1.01 19.62 -9.24
CA ARG A 116 0.29 19.21 -8.01
C ARG A 116 0.24 17.70 -7.88
N GLY A 117 0.51 17.17 -6.70
CA GLY A 117 0.40 15.74 -6.42
C GLY A 117 1.38 14.90 -7.26
N LEU A 118 2.67 15.22 -7.15
CA LEU A 118 3.70 14.50 -7.91
C LEU A 118 3.94 13.11 -7.36
N PHE A 119 4.26 12.19 -8.26
CA PHE A 119 4.68 10.84 -7.91
C PHE A 119 6.07 10.58 -8.48
N PRO A 120 7.06 10.21 -7.64
CA PRO A 120 8.37 9.85 -8.13
C PRO A 120 8.32 8.43 -8.73
N THR A 121 9.02 8.22 -9.84
CA THR A 121 9.30 6.86 -10.32
C THR A 121 10.24 6.14 -9.35
N THR A 122 10.29 4.80 -9.39
CA THR A 122 11.13 4.05 -8.43
C THR A 122 12.61 4.29 -8.61
N ASP A 123 13.04 4.61 -9.83
CA ASP A 123 14.42 5.03 -10.10
C ASP A 123 14.68 6.52 -9.80
N GLY A 124 13.66 7.25 -9.32
CA GLY A 124 13.74 8.67 -8.99
C GLY A 124 13.95 9.57 -10.21
N ARG A 125 13.90 9.04 -11.44
CA ARG A 125 14.29 9.81 -12.62
C ARG A 125 13.21 10.75 -13.13
N MET A 126 11.95 10.53 -12.74
CA MET A 126 10.83 11.34 -13.19
C MET A 126 9.90 11.68 -12.03
N LEU A 127 9.36 12.89 -12.08
CA LEU A 127 8.20 13.31 -11.29
C LEU A 127 7.01 13.41 -12.21
N VAL A 128 5.92 12.75 -11.85
CA VAL A 128 4.71 12.71 -12.67
C VAL A 128 3.62 13.52 -11.99
N ASP A 129 3.12 14.55 -12.66
CA ASP A 129 1.86 15.21 -12.28
C ASP A 129 0.71 14.49 -12.98
N PRO A 130 -0.10 13.69 -12.28
CA PRO A 130 -1.15 12.90 -12.89
C PRO A 130 -2.33 13.75 -13.38
N ALA A 131 -2.51 14.96 -12.85
CA ALA A 131 -3.59 15.85 -13.25
C ALA A 131 -3.26 16.59 -14.55
N SER A 132 -2.00 16.96 -14.75
CA SER A 132 -1.54 17.60 -15.98
C SER A 132 -0.89 16.63 -16.99
N SER A 133 -0.65 15.39 -16.58
CA SER A 133 0.03 14.35 -17.36
C SER A 133 1.36 14.85 -17.91
N VAL A 134 2.20 15.33 -17.01
CA VAL A 134 3.52 15.87 -17.29
C VAL A 134 4.56 15.07 -16.51
N GLY A 135 5.61 14.66 -17.22
CA GLY A 135 6.83 14.13 -16.64
C GLY A 135 7.89 15.22 -16.54
N LEU A 136 8.42 15.42 -15.34
CA LEU A 136 9.50 16.36 -15.04
C LEU A 136 10.77 15.60 -14.69
N GLU A 137 11.92 16.09 -15.14
CA GLU A 137 13.22 15.66 -14.63
C GLU A 137 13.48 16.31 -13.26
N PRO A 138 13.58 15.54 -12.15
CA PRO A 138 13.74 16.09 -10.81
C PRO A 138 15.05 16.88 -10.64
N ALA A 139 16.08 16.60 -11.45
CA ALA A 139 17.33 17.33 -11.37
C ALA A 139 17.25 18.78 -11.87
N THR A 140 16.35 19.07 -12.82
CA THR A 140 16.32 20.35 -13.54
C THR A 140 14.94 21.03 -13.52
N GLY A 141 13.89 20.32 -13.15
CA GLY A 141 12.50 20.76 -13.28
C GLY A 141 12.03 20.85 -14.73
N GLN A 142 12.84 20.40 -15.70
CA GLN A 142 12.47 20.46 -17.11
C GLN A 142 11.42 19.40 -17.43
N VAL A 143 10.40 19.81 -18.19
CA VAL A 143 9.42 18.91 -18.78
C VAL A 143 10.13 18.01 -19.79
N ARG A 144 10.15 16.69 -19.52
CA ARG A 144 10.65 15.68 -20.44
C ARG A 144 9.58 15.25 -21.43
N TRP A 145 8.35 15.11 -20.97
CA TRP A 145 7.20 14.77 -21.77
C TRP A 145 5.92 15.39 -21.22
N SER A 146 4.93 15.60 -22.08
CA SER A 146 3.61 16.10 -21.71
C SER A 146 2.55 15.45 -22.60
N ARG A 147 1.48 14.97 -21.97
CA ARG A 147 0.34 14.30 -22.60
C ARG A 147 -0.96 14.96 -22.16
N PRO A 148 -1.24 16.19 -22.61
CA PRO A 148 -2.42 16.91 -22.16
C PRO A 148 -3.69 16.13 -22.50
N GLY A 149 -4.60 16.00 -21.54
CA GLY A 149 -5.87 15.31 -21.71
C GLY A 149 -5.84 13.81 -21.38
N LEU A 150 -4.66 13.23 -21.13
CA LEU A 150 -4.59 11.96 -20.41
C LEU A 150 -4.75 12.25 -18.92
N GLU A 151 -5.46 11.39 -18.20
CA GLU A 151 -5.45 11.39 -16.73
C GLU A 151 -4.75 10.12 -16.27
N LEU A 152 -3.67 10.28 -15.53
CA LEU A 152 -2.83 9.16 -15.12
C LEU A 152 -3.20 8.68 -13.72
N VAL A 153 -3.30 7.37 -13.58
CA VAL A 153 -3.21 6.65 -12.30
C VAL A 153 -1.77 6.15 -12.18
N PRO A 154 -0.91 6.83 -11.41
CA PRO A 154 0.51 6.50 -11.34
C PRO A 154 0.71 5.22 -10.54
N GLY A 155 1.59 4.36 -11.05
CA GLY A 155 2.23 3.30 -10.29
C GLY A 155 3.72 3.63 -10.07
N ILE A 156 4.52 2.58 -9.96
CA ILE A 156 5.97 2.69 -9.73
C ILE A 156 6.72 3.19 -10.96
N ASP A 157 6.64 2.44 -12.07
CA ASP A 157 7.36 2.72 -13.32
C ASP A 157 6.40 2.90 -14.51
N HIS A 158 5.13 2.61 -14.27
CA HIS A 158 4.06 2.63 -15.25
C HIS A 158 2.90 3.44 -14.69
N ALA A 159 2.12 4.04 -15.57
CA ALA A 159 0.81 4.58 -15.22
C ALA A 159 -0.26 3.96 -16.11
N LEU A 160 -1.49 4.04 -15.64
CA LEU A 160 -2.67 3.78 -16.45
C LEU A 160 -3.31 5.11 -16.82
N SER A 161 -3.60 5.31 -18.09
CA SER A 161 -4.52 6.34 -18.52
C SER A 161 -5.89 5.74 -18.79
N LEU A 162 -6.93 6.39 -18.27
CA LEU A 162 -8.32 5.98 -18.39
C LEU A 162 -9.04 6.92 -19.34
N SER A 163 -9.43 6.44 -20.53
CA SER A 163 -10.17 7.25 -21.50
C SER A 163 -11.61 7.52 -21.01
N GLY A 164 -12.08 8.76 -21.18
CA GLY A 164 -13.44 9.18 -20.82
C GLY A 164 -13.69 9.42 -19.32
N TYR A 165 -12.63 9.47 -18.52
CA TYR A 165 -12.69 9.74 -17.10
C TYR A 165 -12.94 11.24 -16.82
N GLN A 166 -13.91 11.55 -15.94
CA GLN A 166 -14.10 12.89 -15.39
C GLN A 166 -13.97 12.81 -13.87
N ARG A 167 -12.77 13.13 -13.38
CA ARG A 167 -12.36 13.08 -11.98
C ARG A 167 -13.44 13.54 -10.97
N SER A 168 -14.00 12.60 -10.22
CA SER A 168 -14.24 12.79 -8.79
C SER A 168 -13.03 12.22 -8.05
N LEU A 169 -12.31 13.06 -7.31
CA LEU A 169 -11.13 12.71 -6.50
C LEU A 169 -11.43 11.78 -5.31
N GLY A 170 -12.43 10.91 -5.42
CA GLY A 170 -12.80 9.96 -4.38
C GLY A 170 -11.96 8.69 -4.44
N GLU A 171 -11.76 8.06 -3.29
CA GLU A 171 -11.12 6.75 -3.08
C GLU A 171 -11.89 5.57 -3.71
N HIS A 172 -12.72 5.87 -4.69
CA HIS A 172 -13.71 5.02 -5.30
C HIS A 172 -13.38 5.03 -6.78
N GLY A 173 -12.96 3.88 -7.31
CA GLY A 173 -12.80 3.76 -8.74
C GLY A 173 -14.12 4.20 -9.38
N GLU A 174 -14.05 5.04 -10.41
CA GLU A 174 -15.21 5.33 -11.25
C GLU A 174 -15.22 4.37 -12.45
N PRO A 175 -16.40 4.07 -13.00
CA PRO A 175 -16.50 3.29 -14.22
C PRO A 175 -15.71 3.94 -15.36
N ILE A 176 -14.80 3.19 -15.97
CA ILE A 176 -14.03 3.53 -17.16
C ILE A 176 -14.93 3.48 -18.37
N ALA A 177 -14.73 4.38 -19.33
CA ALA A 177 -15.56 4.41 -20.53
C ALA A 177 -15.35 3.16 -21.40
N HIS A 178 -14.16 2.95 -21.97
CA HIS A 178 -13.91 1.83 -22.90
C HIS A 178 -12.45 1.42 -23.08
N GLU A 179 -11.49 2.28 -22.77
CA GLU A 179 -10.10 2.10 -23.19
C GLU A 179 -9.16 2.32 -22.01
N LEU A 180 -8.22 1.40 -21.89
CA LEU A 180 -7.14 1.43 -20.92
C LEU A 180 -5.81 1.53 -21.65
N VAL A 181 -5.02 2.53 -21.29
CA VAL A 181 -3.72 2.78 -21.91
C VAL A 181 -2.61 2.63 -20.87
N GLY A 182 -1.64 1.78 -21.14
CA GLY A 182 -0.41 1.70 -20.36
C GLY A 182 0.57 2.77 -20.81
N VAL A 183 1.13 3.51 -19.86
CA VAL A 183 2.08 4.60 -20.13
C VAL A 183 3.38 4.35 -19.37
N ASP A 184 4.50 4.46 -20.08
CA ASP A 184 5.84 4.49 -19.48
C ASP A 184 6.05 5.83 -18.78
N LEU A 185 6.31 5.83 -17.47
CA LEU A 185 6.46 7.08 -16.72
C LEU A 185 7.78 7.80 -17.00
N VAL A 186 8.78 7.09 -17.50
CA VAL A 186 10.09 7.66 -17.85
C VAL A 186 9.99 8.44 -19.16
N THR A 187 9.40 7.84 -20.19
CA THR A 187 9.35 8.42 -21.55
C THR A 187 8.05 9.15 -21.87
N GLY A 188 6.96 8.84 -21.13
CA GLY A 188 5.61 9.29 -21.45
C GLY A 188 5.02 8.58 -22.67
N GLU A 189 5.72 7.59 -23.23
CA GLU A 189 5.25 6.82 -24.38
C GLU A 189 4.13 5.87 -23.97
N GLU A 190 3.25 5.63 -24.93
CA GLU A 190 2.23 4.61 -24.79
C GLU A 190 2.88 3.26 -25.02
N LEU A 191 2.69 2.35 -24.07
CA LEU A 191 3.23 1.00 -24.12
C LEU A 191 2.25 0.04 -24.79
N TRP A 192 0.97 0.19 -24.46
CA TRP A 192 -0.10 -0.67 -24.94
C TRP A 192 -1.45 -0.01 -24.74
N GLU A 193 -2.41 -0.45 -25.54
CA GLU A 193 -3.82 -0.09 -25.47
C GLU A 193 -4.64 -1.38 -25.29
N ALA A 194 -5.69 -1.31 -24.48
CA ALA A 194 -6.61 -2.42 -24.29
C ALA A 194 -8.06 -1.93 -24.20
N ASP A 195 -8.92 -2.52 -25.03
CA ASP A 195 -10.36 -2.41 -24.86
C ASP A 195 -10.79 -3.07 -23.53
N VAL A 196 -11.56 -2.34 -22.74
CA VAL A 196 -12.22 -2.82 -21.53
C VAL A 196 -13.74 -2.67 -21.66
N PRO A 197 -14.53 -3.60 -21.10
CA PRO A 197 -15.98 -3.45 -21.10
C PRO A 197 -16.41 -2.12 -20.49
N ALA A 198 -17.49 -1.54 -21.03
CA ALA A 198 -18.01 -0.28 -20.56
C ALA A 198 -18.35 -0.34 -19.06
N GLY A 199 -17.87 0.65 -18.31
CA GLY A 199 -18.07 0.73 -16.88
C GLY A 199 -17.25 -0.24 -16.04
N ALA A 200 -16.17 -0.80 -16.62
CA ALA A 200 -15.17 -1.51 -15.85
C ALA A 200 -14.38 -0.57 -14.93
N TYR A 201 -13.85 -1.12 -13.85
CA TYR A 201 -12.96 -0.43 -12.94
C TYR A 201 -11.55 -0.99 -13.14
N ALA A 202 -10.52 -0.14 -13.04
CA ALA A 202 -9.14 -0.57 -13.13
C ALA A 202 -8.33 -0.08 -11.94
N TRP A 203 -7.40 -0.91 -11.50
CA TRP A 203 -6.44 -0.59 -10.46
C TRP A 203 -5.04 -0.98 -10.94
N LEU A 204 -4.06 -0.13 -10.65
CA LEU A 204 -2.65 -0.46 -10.79
C LEU A 204 -2.11 -0.83 -9.40
N LEU A 205 -1.81 -2.11 -9.22
CA LEU A 205 -1.15 -2.63 -8.03
C LEU A 205 0.35 -2.51 -8.19
N ALA A 206 1.04 -2.26 -7.07
CA ALA A 206 2.46 -1.94 -7.08
C ALA A 206 3.36 -3.16 -6.80
N GLU A 207 2.94 -4.13 -5.98
CA GLU A 207 3.69 -5.39 -5.72
C GLU A 207 2.75 -6.59 -5.59
N PRO A 208 2.91 -7.62 -6.46
CA PRO A 208 3.57 -7.51 -7.76
C PRO A 208 2.89 -6.43 -8.62
N PRO A 209 3.60 -5.82 -9.57
CA PRO A 209 3.03 -4.82 -10.46
C PRO A 209 1.99 -5.49 -11.36
N LEU A 210 0.71 -5.15 -11.17
CA LEU A 210 -0.41 -5.78 -11.87
C LEU A 210 -1.51 -4.76 -12.18
N VAL A 211 -2.08 -4.88 -13.37
CA VAL A 211 -3.32 -4.18 -13.72
C VAL A 211 -4.48 -5.12 -13.43
N VAL A 212 -5.35 -4.73 -12.51
CA VAL A 212 -6.58 -5.45 -12.20
C VAL A 212 -7.73 -4.71 -12.84
N THR A 213 -8.51 -5.37 -13.70
CA THR A 213 -9.76 -4.81 -14.20
C THR A 213 -10.95 -5.65 -13.76
N ILE A 214 -12.03 -5.01 -13.31
CA ILE A 214 -13.29 -5.69 -13.00
C ILE A 214 -14.44 -4.97 -13.69
N SER A 215 -15.14 -5.69 -14.56
CA SER A 215 -16.26 -5.16 -15.36
C SER A 215 -17.63 -5.39 -14.73
N GLN A 216 -18.65 -4.69 -15.22
CA GLN A 216 -20.04 -4.81 -14.74
C GLN A 216 -20.67 -6.19 -15.03
N ASP A 217 -20.21 -6.88 -16.07
CA ASP A 217 -20.59 -8.26 -16.36
C ASP A 217 -19.83 -9.29 -15.52
N ARG A 218 -19.06 -8.82 -14.53
CA ARG A 218 -18.30 -9.59 -13.54
C ARG A 218 -17.06 -10.27 -14.09
N GLU A 219 -16.51 -9.83 -15.21
CA GLU A 219 -15.20 -10.29 -15.66
C GLU A 219 -14.11 -9.68 -14.78
N LEU A 220 -13.25 -10.53 -14.23
CA LEU A 220 -11.99 -10.14 -13.60
C LEU A 220 -10.88 -10.44 -14.60
N ALA A 221 -10.03 -9.46 -14.91
CA ALA A 221 -8.84 -9.69 -15.71
C ALA A 221 -7.59 -9.13 -15.03
N LEU A 222 -6.50 -9.86 -15.19
CA LEU A 222 -5.16 -9.44 -14.78
C LEU A 222 -4.31 -9.20 -16.00
N ARG A 223 -3.62 -8.06 -16.03
CA ARG A 223 -2.67 -7.73 -17.09
C ARG A 223 -1.33 -7.32 -16.52
N ASP A 224 -0.31 -7.59 -17.30
CA ASP A 224 1.03 -7.06 -17.09
C ASP A 224 1.04 -5.54 -17.37
N PRO A 225 1.48 -4.68 -16.44
CA PRO A 225 1.46 -3.23 -16.65
C PRO A 225 2.47 -2.73 -17.68
N ALA A 226 3.52 -3.48 -17.99
CA ALA A 226 4.53 -3.07 -18.97
C ALA A 226 4.12 -3.41 -20.40
N THR A 227 3.40 -4.52 -20.60
CA THR A 227 3.09 -5.05 -21.94
C THR A 227 1.60 -5.07 -22.27
N GLY A 228 0.72 -4.94 -21.28
CA GLY A 228 -0.73 -5.08 -21.43
C GLY A 228 -1.18 -6.53 -21.65
N GLU A 229 -0.24 -7.48 -21.65
CA GLU A 229 -0.50 -8.89 -21.87
C GLU A 229 -1.47 -9.40 -20.80
N LEU A 230 -2.51 -10.10 -21.26
CA LEU A 230 -3.50 -10.71 -20.39
C LEU A 230 -2.90 -11.94 -19.71
N GLN A 231 -2.63 -11.83 -18.41
CA GLN A 231 -2.06 -12.90 -17.59
C GLN A 231 -3.13 -13.88 -17.11
N GLY A 232 -4.37 -13.41 -16.92
CA GLY A 232 -5.47 -14.28 -16.47
C GLY A 232 -6.84 -13.63 -16.61
N ARG A 233 -7.86 -14.48 -16.70
CA ARG A 233 -9.28 -14.12 -16.62
C ARG A 233 -10.02 -14.99 -15.61
N GLY A 234 -10.93 -14.37 -14.88
CA GLY A 234 -11.82 -14.99 -13.93
C GLY A 234 -13.18 -14.31 -13.91
N ALA A 235 -14.01 -14.69 -12.95
CA ALA A 235 -15.29 -14.05 -12.70
C ALA A 235 -15.41 -13.69 -11.22
N VAL A 236 -15.92 -12.50 -10.92
CA VAL A 236 -16.32 -12.12 -9.56
C VAL A 236 -17.77 -12.52 -9.30
N VAL A 237 -18.12 -12.76 -8.04
CA VAL A 237 -19.48 -13.21 -7.69
C VAL A 237 -20.52 -12.10 -7.91
N SER A 238 -20.18 -10.84 -7.60
CA SER A 238 -21.06 -9.68 -7.81
C SER A 238 -20.28 -8.46 -8.30
N ALA A 239 -20.91 -7.71 -9.21
CA ALA A 239 -20.42 -6.44 -9.75
C ALA A 239 -21.17 -5.21 -9.18
N GLU A 240 -22.23 -5.41 -8.41
CA GLU A 240 -23.16 -4.32 -8.02
C GLU A 240 -22.52 -3.26 -7.10
N LEU A 241 -21.33 -3.52 -6.55
CA LEU A 241 -20.65 -2.62 -5.60
C LEU A 241 -19.14 -2.40 -5.93
N LEU A 242 -18.77 -2.51 -7.21
CA LEU A 242 -17.36 -2.43 -7.65
C LEU A 242 -16.67 -1.08 -7.42
N GLY A 243 -17.41 0.03 -7.40
CA GLY A 243 -16.82 1.36 -7.12
C GLY A 243 -16.18 1.49 -5.73
N TYR A 244 -16.40 0.51 -4.84
CA TYR A 244 -15.80 0.43 -3.51
C TYR A 244 -14.93 -0.83 -3.33
N SER A 245 -14.52 -1.47 -4.43
CA SER A 245 -13.62 -2.61 -4.35
C SER A 245 -12.18 -2.15 -4.22
N TRP A 246 -11.48 -2.66 -3.21
CA TRP A 246 -10.03 -2.47 -3.09
C TRP A 246 -9.33 -3.80 -3.33
N PRO A 247 -8.68 -3.97 -4.49
CA PRO A 247 -7.83 -5.14 -4.71
C PRO A 247 -6.53 -4.99 -3.91
N ALA A 248 -6.07 -6.09 -3.34
CA ALA A 248 -4.72 -6.25 -2.83
C ALA A 248 -4.16 -7.58 -3.29
N VAL A 249 -2.85 -7.69 -3.44
CA VAL A 249 -2.20 -8.98 -3.72
C VAL A 249 -1.28 -9.32 -2.55
N ALA A 250 -1.44 -10.53 -2.03
CA ALA A 250 -0.61 -11.07 -0.97
C ALA A 250 -0.40 -12.58 -1.19
N ALA A 251 0.84 -13.04 -1.06
CA ALA A 251 1.27 -14.44 -1.23
C ALA A 251 0.54 -15.21 -2.36
N GLU A 252 0.69 -14.75 -3.60
CA GLU A 252 0.12 -15.36 -4.83
C GLU A 252 -1.42 -15.38 -4.90
N SER A 253 -2.09 -14.55 -4.11
CA SER A 253 -3.55 -14.40 -4.13
C SER A 253 -3.94 -12.95 -4.35
N LEU A 254 -4.84 -12.71 -5.30
CA LEU A 254 -5.61 -11.48 -5.39
C LEU A 254 -6.73 -11.56 -4.36
N VAL A 255 -6.82 -10.55 -3.52
CA VAL A 255 -7.90 -10.42 -2.55
C VAL A 255 -8.71 -9.18 -2.87
N LEU A 256 -10.02 -9.35 -2.96
CA LEU A 256 -10.97 -8.27 -3.22
C LEU A 256 -11.80 -8.01 -1.97
N LEU A 257 -11.76 -6.78 -1.51
CA LEU A 257 -12.67 -6.28 -0.49
C LEU A 257 -13.88 -5.67 -1.17
N GLN A 258 -15.02 -6.37 -1.15
CA GLN A 258 -16.24 -5.94 -1.82
C GLN A 258 -17.27 -5.53 -0.80
N ARG A 259 -17.78 -4.30 -0.94
CA ARG A 259 -18.88 -3.83 -0.11
C ARG A 259 -20.11 -4.73 -0.33
N THR A 260 -20.89 -4.93 0.72
CA THR A 260 -22.15 -5.67 0.72
C THR A 260 -23.16 -4.96 1.62
N ASP A 261 -24.44 -5.17 1.37
CA ASP A 261 -25.46 -4.69 2.30
C ASP A 261 -25.29 -5.41 3.64
N CYS A 262 -25.30 -4.64 4.74
CA CYS A 262 -25.41 -5.26 6.04
C CYS A 262 -26.79 -5.92 6.15
N PRO A 263 -26.90 -7.08 6.81
CA PRO A 263 -28.19 -7.57 7.26
C PRO A 263 -28.86 -6.46 8.07
N ASP A 264 -30.09 -6.10 7.69
CA ASP A 264 -30.86 -5.08 8.41
C ASP A 264 -31.06 -5.60 9.85
N ASP A 265 -30.39 -4.96 10.82
CA ASP A 265 -30.54 -5.30 12.23
C ASP A 265 -31.85 -4.72 12.82
N GLY A 266 -32.59 -3.95 12.03
CA GLY A 266 -33.87 -3.32 12.38
C GLY A 266 -33.75 -2.30 13.52
N ALA A 267 -32.53 -1.99 13.99
CA ALA A 267 -32.30 -1.30 15.25
C ALA A 267 -31.72 0.11 15.09
N SER A 268 -31.17 0.46 13.92
CA SER A 268 -30.44 1.72 13.75
C SER A 268 -31.12 2.68 12.76
N PRO A 269 -31.74 3.79 13.21
CA PRO A 269 -32.37 4.79 12.34
C PRO A 269 -31.37 5.70 11.57
N GLY A 270 -30.18 5.18 11.24
CA GLY A 270 -29.13 5.88 10.49
C GLY A 270 -29.04 5.44 9.02
N PRO A 271 -28.16 6.07 8.21
CA PRO A 271 -27.80 5.51 6.91
C PRO A 271 -27.33 4.06 7.09
N PRO A 272 -27.67 3.14 6.18
CA PRO A 272 -27.35 1.74 6.32
C PRO A 272 -25.84 1.58 6.51
N LEU A 273 -25.47 0.92 7.60
CA LEU A 273 -24.09 0.53 7.85
C LEU A 273 -23.60 -0.26 6.63
N ARG A 274 -22.38 0.05 6.20
CA ARG A 274 -21.79 -0.53 4.99
C ARG A 274 -20.93 -1.70 5.41
N CYS A 275 -21.40 -2.92 5.20
CA CYS A 275 -20.62 -4.13 5.44
C CYS A 275 -19.70 -4.38 4.24
N ALA A 276 -18.69 -5.23 4.41
CA ALA A 276 -18.06 -5.89 3.26
C ALA A 276 -17.91 -7.39 3.47
N THR A 277 -17.56 -7.99 2.35
CA THR A 277 -17.06 -9.33 2.21
C THR A 277 -15.67 -9.27 1.59
N VAL A 278 -14.72 -10.01 2.14
CA VAL A 278 -13.41 -10.25 1.54
C VAL A 278 -13.45 -11.56 0.77
N ARG A 279 -12.91 -11.58 -0.45
CA ARG A 279 -12.85 -12.77 -1.31
C ARG A 279 -11.44 -12.97 -1.84
N GLY A 280 -10.93 -14.20 -1.79
CA GLY A 280 -9.61 -14.54 -2.30
C GLY A 280 -9.63 -15.35 -3.59
N TYR A 281 -8.76 -14.98 -4.51
CA TYR A 281 -8.61 -15.54 -5.85
C TYR A 281 -7.14 -15.90 -6.06
N PRO A 282 -6.77 -17.19 -6.14
CA PRO A 282 -5.41 -17.58 -6.50
C PRO A 282 -5.05 -17.00 -7.86
N LEU A 283 -3.86 -16.38 -7.99
CA LEU A 283 -3.49 -15.64 -9.21
C LEU A 283 -3.42 -16.53 -10.47
N ASP A 284 -3.11 -17.82 -10.30
CA ASP A 284 -2.98 -18.80 -11.38
C ASP A 284 -4.31 -19.26 -11.98
N THR A 285 -5.39 -19.19 -11.21
CA THR A 285 -6.71 -19.70 -11.64
C THR A 285 -7.78 -18.63 -11.69
N LEU A 286 -7.65 -17.56 -10.91
CA LEU A 286 -8.63 -16.49 -10.71
C LEU A 286 -10.05 -17.00 -10.42
N ARG A 287 -10.13 -18.18 -9.80
CA ARG A 287 -11.38 -18.74 -9.27
C ARG A 287 -11.47 -18.35 -7.81
N GLN A 288 -12.64 -17.89 -7.38
CA GLN A 288 -12.88 -17.65 -5.96
C GLN A 288 -12.60 -18.94 -5.18
N SER A 289 -11.64 -18.86 -4.26
CA SER A 289 -11.22 -19.98 -3.42
C SER A 289 -11.86 -19.91 -2.03
N TRP A 290 -12.06 -18.71 -1.51
CA TRP A 290 -12.67 -18.46 -0.21
C TRP A 290 -13.41 -17.12 -0.19
N GLU A 291 -14.30 -17.00 0.80
CA GLU A 291 -15.10 -15.80 1.06
C GLU A 291 -15.28 -15.65 2.58
N ARG A 292 -15.20 -14.40 3.08
CA ARG A 292 -15.37 -14.10 4.49
C ARG A 292 -16.11 -12.76 4.70
N PRO A 293 -17.05 -12.68 5.65
CA PRO A 293 -17.57 -11.39 6.09
C PRO A 293 -16.45 -10.55 6.72
N ALA A 294 -16.35 -9.28 6.31
CA ALA A 294 -15.41 -8.28 6.83
C ALA A 294 -16.03 -7.37 7.90
N GLY A 295 -17.35 -7.41 8.06
CA GLY A 295 -18.09 -6.49 8.93
C GLY A 295 -17.99 -5.04 8.46
N LEU A 296 -17.99 -4.10 9.41
CA LEU A 296 -17.60 -2.71 9.16
C LEU A 296 -16.08 -2.66 9.01
N PHE A 297 -15.62 -2.32 7.83
CA PHE A 297 -14.19 -2.26 7.52
C PHE A 297 -13.81 -0.84 7.11
N SER A 298 -12.54 -0.52 7.32
CA SER A 298 -11.97 0.75 6.88
C SER A 298 -10.98 0.56 5.73
N ARG A 299 -10.20 -0.53 5.72
CA ARG A 299 -9.11 -0.72 4.77
C ARG A 299 -8.63 -2.18 4.73
N MET A 300 -8.02 -2.55 3.62
CA MET A 300 -7.28 -3.80 3.46
C MET A 300 -5.95 -3.51 2.77
N GLU A 301 -4.86 -4.12 3.23
CA GLU A 301 -3.54 -3.97 2.60
C GLU A 301 -2.65 -5.20 2.82
N PRO A 302 -1.69 -5.45 1.91
CA PRO A 302 -0.65 -6.45 2.13
C PRO A 302 0.22 -6.04 3.32
N CYS A 303 0.50 -6.98 4.21
CA CYS A 303 1.32 -6.69 5.39
C CYS A 303 2.28 -7.87 5.65
N GLY A 304 3.20 -8.07 4.71
CA GLY A 304 4.14 -9.19 4.71
C GLY A 304 3.51 -10.47 4.15
N PRO A 305 3.62 -11.63 4.83
CA PRO A 305 3.05 -12.89 4.35
C PRO A 305 1.54 -13.00 4.55
N VAL A 306 0.92 -12.05 5.25
CA VAL A 306 -0.51 -12.01 5.51
C VAL A 306 -1.12 -10.75 4.89
N LEU A 307 -2.44 -10.73 4.86
CA LEU A 307 -3.24 -9.58 4.48
C LEU A 307 -3.82 -8.94 5.73
N CYS A 308 -3.57 -7.64 5.92
CA CYS A 308 -4.13 -6.89 7.04
C CYS A 308 -5.51 -6.37 6.66
N LEU A 309 -6.51 -6.74 7.45
CA LEU A 309 -7.88 -6.24 7.35
C LEU A 309 -8.19 -5.37 8.57
N HIS A 310 -8.40 -4.08 8.34
CA HIS A 310 -8.71 -3.10 9.38
C HIS A 310 -10.22 -2.96 9.49
N THR A 311 -10.74 -3.25 10.67
CA THR A 311 -12.17 -3.26 10.98
C THR A 311 -12.50 -2.22 12.04
N VAL A 312 -13.67 -1.62 11.89
CA VAL A 312 -14.27 -0.75 12.91
C VAL A 312 -15.22 -1.62 13.73
N PRO A 313 -15.19 -1.55 15.07
CA PRO A 313 -16.12 -2.31 15.89
C PRO A 313 -17.58 -2.06 15.47
N GLY A 314 -18.38 -3.12 15.47
CA GLY A 314 -19.82 -3.00 15.22
C GLY A 314 -20.51 -2.21 16.34
N PRO A 315 -21.70 -1.63 16.11
CA PRO A 315 -22.45 -0.91 17.15
C PRO A 315 -22.72 -1.76 18.41
N ALA A 316 -22.89 -3.06 18.23
CA ALA A 316 -23.14 -4.01 19.32
C ALA A 316 -21.90 -4.29 20.20
N GLU A 317 -20.70 -4.01 19.67
CA GLU A 317 -19.42 -4.17 20.38
C GLU A 317 -18.88 -2.84 20.91
N ALA A 318 -19.52 -1.72 20.54
CA ALA A 318 -19.18 -0.44 21.10
C ALA A 318 -19.44 -0.48 22.62
N PRO A 319 -18.45 -0.14 23.47
CA PRO A 319 -18.69 -0.01 24.89
C PRO A 319 -19.87 0.96 25.10
N PRO A 320 -20.76 0.70 26.08
CA PRO A 320 -21.87 1.60 26.35
C PRO A 320 -21.32 3.02 26.47
N ALA A 321 -21.94 3.96 25.76
CA ALA A 321 -21.51 5.36 25.76
C ALA A 321 -21.31 5.79 27.21
N ALA A 322 -20.06 6.11 27.58
CA ALA A 322 -19.80 6.70 28.87
C ALA A 322 -20.61 8.01 28.94
N ASP A 323 -21.19 8.32 30.10
CA ASP A 323 -22.00 9.54 30.31
C ASP A 323 -21.24 10.85 30.01
N ASP A 324 -19.93 10.76 29.77
CA ASP A 324 -19.06 11.85 29.36
C ASP A 324 -18.92 11.91 27.83
N ALA A 325 -19.72 12.77 27.19
CA ALA A 325 -19.68 13.05 25.76
C ALA A 325 -18.34 13.64 25.26
N SER A 326 -17.38 13.91 26.15
CA SER A 326 -16.03 14.37 25.80
C SER A 326 -14.97 13.26 25.80
N ALA A 327 -15.31 12.06 26.30
CA ALA A 327 -14.39 10.93 26.23
C ALA A 327 -14.28 10.46 24.77
N PRO A 328 -13.07 10.41 24.18
CA PRO A 328 -12.90 9.85 22.84
C PRO A 328 -13.48 8.44 22.86
N VAL A 329 -14.41 8.16 21.92
CA VAL A 329 -15.07 6.86 21.81
C VAL A 329 -14.00 5.79 21.70
N ALA A 330 -13.77 5.06 22.79
CA ALA A 330 -12.70 4.07 22.93
C ALA A 330 -12.98 2.77 22.14
N GLY A 331 -13.74 2.87 21.04
CA GLY A 331 -13.90 1.80 20.07
C GLY A 331 -12.66 1.71 19.20
N GLY A 332 -11.57 1.17 19.77
CA GLY A 332 -10.33 0.95 19.01
C GLY A 332 -10.58 0.12 17.76
N HIS A 333 -9.85 0.41 16.67
CA HIS A 333 -9.90 -0.42 15.49
C HIS A 333 -9.41 -1.84 15.84
N ARG A 334 -9.90 -2.83 15.09
CA ARG A 334 -9.41 -4.20 15.16
C ARG A 334 -8.71 -4.52 13.85
N THR A 335 -7.47 -5.01 13.93
CA THR A 335 -6.75 -5.47 12.75
C THR A 335 -6.64 -6.99 12.76
N LEU A 336 -7.08 -7.62 11.68
CA LEU A 336 -6.97 -9.05 11.45
C LEU A 336 -5.87 -9.33 10.43
N GLY A 337 -4.95 -10.23 10.77
CA GLY A 337 -4.05 -10.82 9.79
C GLY A 337 -4.71 -12.05 9.18
N LEU A 338 -4.98 -12.02 7.88
CA LEU A 338 -5.59 -13.13 7.15
C LEU A 338 -4.53 -13.85 6.32
N ASP A 339 -4.53 -15.18 6.34
CA ASP A 339 -3.82 -15.97 5.34
C ASP A 339 -4.48 -15.74 3.98
N PRO A 340 -3.80 -15.11 3.00
CA PRO A 340 -4.42 -14.74 1.74
C PRO A 340 -4.82 -15.96 0.88
N ALA A 341 -4.23 -17.14 1.11
CA ALA A 341 -4.56 -18.35 0.38
C ALA A 341 -5.85 -19.04 0.89
N THR A 342 -6.20 -18.87 2.16
CA THR A 342 -7.31 -19.59 2.81
C THR A 342 -8.41 -18.69 3.37
N GLY A 343 -8.11 -17.40 3.61
CA GLY A 343 -9.00 -16.47 4.31
C GLY A 343 -9.14 -16.75 5.81
N GLU A 344 -8.37 -17.70 6.35
CA GLU A 344 -8.34 -18.00 7.77
C GLU A 344 -7.56 -16.92 8.53
N PRO A 345 -7.97 -16.53 9.75
CA PRO A 345 -7.22 -15.57 10.55
C PRO A 345 -5.95 -16.24 11.05
N ALA A 346 -4.81 -15.64 10.73
CA ALA A 346 -3.52 -16.00 11.30
C ALA A 346 -3.38 -15.42 12.72
N TRP A 347 -3.83 -14.19 12.92
CA TRP A 347 -3.77 -13.47 14.19
C TRP A 347 -4.77 -12.32 14.24
N GLU A 348 -4.94 -11.75 15.43
CA GLU A 348 -5.82 -10.63 15.69
C GLU A 348 -5.16 -9.63 16.67
N LEU A 349 -5.22 -8.36 16.31
CA LEU A 349 -4.86 -7.24 17.18
C LEU A 349 -6.14 -6.52 17.61
N ALA A 350 -6.58 -6.80 18.83
CA ALA A 350 -7.72 -6.12 19.44
C ALA A 350 -7.32 -4.70 19.86
N HIS A 351 -8.19 -3.72 19.62
CA HIS A 351 -8.04 -2.33 20.06
C HIS A 351 -6.75 -1.63 19.58
N SER A 352 -6.24 -1.99 18.41
CA SER A 352 -5.17 -1.26 17.76
C SER A 352 -5.68 0.09 17.27
N GLY A 353 -4.98 1.19 17.55
CA GLY A 353 -5.34 2.49 16.98
C GLY A 353 -4.94 2.58 15.50
N PHE A 354 -3.70 2.20 15.22
CA PHE A 354 -3.06 2.27 13.92
C PHE A 354 -2.22 1.02 13.72
N VAL A 355 -2.25 0.46 12.51
CA VAL A 355 -1.35 -0.62 12.08
C VAL A 355 -0.89 -0.25 10.69
N ALA A 356 0.42 -0.27 10.44
CA ALA A 356 0.98 -0.07 9.11
C ALA A 356 2.14 -1.03 8.84
N PRO A 357 2.27 -1.56 7.62
CA PRO A 357 3.45 -2.29 7.20
C PRO A 357 4.64 -1.33 7.07
N VAL A 358 5.77 -1.69 7.69
CA VAL A 358 6.99 -0.88 7.67
C VAL A 358 8.19 -1.80 7.47
N GLY A 359 8.61 -1.95 6.21
CA GLY A 359 9.60 -2.95 5.81
C GLY A 359 9.10 -4.36 6.09
N ASP A 360 9.87 -5.15 6.84
CA ASP A 360 9.53 -6.53 7.23
C ASP A 360 8.63 -6.61 8.49
N TRP A 361 8.20 -5.46 9.04
CA TRP A 361 7.52 -5.39 10.34
C TRP A 361 6.16 -4.70 10.23
N LEU A 362 5.34 -4.85 11.27
CA LEU A 362 4.16 -4.01 11.46
C LEU A 362 4.44 -2.98 12.56
N LEU A 363 4.25 -1.70 12.28
CA LEU A 363 4.16 -0.70 13.33
C LEU A 363 2.72 -0.67 13.84
N VAL A 364 2.54 -0.97 15.12
CA VAL A 364 1.25 -1.08 15.78
C VAL A 364 1.17 -0.03 16.89
N GLN A 365 0.10 0.75 16.91
CA GLN A 365 -0.28 1.58 18.04
C GLN A 365 -1.09 0.75 19.04
N LEU A 366 -0.51 0.59 20.24
CA LEU A 366 -1.05 -0.22 21.31
C LEU A 366 -2.32 0.40 21.91
N PRO A 367 -3.16 -0.42 22.58
CA PRO A 367 -4.35 0.06 23.27
C PRO A 367 -4.01 1.20 24.25
N GLY A 368 -4.85 2.24 24.27
CA GLY A 368 -4.57 3.47 25.04
C GLY A 368 -3.90 4.57 24.22
N GLY A 369 -3.52 4.29 22.97
CA GLY A 369 -3.23 5.29 21.93
C GLY A 369 -1.89 6.02 22.05
N ARG A 370 -1.07 5.72 23.08
CA ARG A 370 0.16 6.46 23.34
C ARG A 370 1.45 5.69 23.11
N GLU A 371 1.37 4.37 22.92
CA GLU A 371 2.56 3.54 22.80
C GLU A 371 2.56 2.84 21.45
N LEU A 372 3.75 2.67 20.89
CA LEU A 372 3.98 1.94 19.66
C LEU A 372 4.73 0.65 19.95
N ALA A 373 4.53 -0.33 19.08
CA ALA A 373 5.32 -1.55 19.05
C ALA A 373 5.55 -1.99 17.61
N LEU A 374 6.66 -2.69 17.39
CA LEU A 374 6.90 -3.45 16.17
C LEU A 374 6.41 -4.87 16.39
N HIS A 375 5.60 -5.37 15.47
CA HIS A 375 5.08 -6.74 15.49
C HIS A 375 5.61 -7.53 14.29
N ASP A 376 5.77 -8.84 14.47
CA ASP A 376 6.05 -9.77 13.38
C ASP A 376 4.76 -9.93 12.54
N PRO A 377 4.77 -9.59 11.24
CA PRO A 377 3.58 -9.68 10.41
C PRO A 377 3.04 -11.11 10.24
N ALA A 378 3.87 -12.13 10.40
CA ALA A 378 3.44 -13.52 10.27
C ALA A 378 2.64 -14.01 11.49
N THR A 379 2.96 -13.52 12.68
CA THR A 379 2.37 -14.02 13.94
C THR A 379 1.52 -13.00 14.68
N GLY A 380 1.66 -11.72 14.35
CA GLY A 380 1.07 -10.62 15.10
C GLY A 380 1.69 -10.41 16.48
N GLU A 381 2.75 -11.15 16.84
CA GLU A 381 3.40 -11.04 18.15
C GLU A 381 4.29 -9.79 18.21
N PRO A 382 4.32 -9.07 19.36
CA PRO A 382 5.21 -7.94 19.53
C PRO A 382 6.67 -8.41 19.58
N VAL A 383 7.53 -7.70 18.86
CA VAL A 383 8.97 -7.96 18.75
C VAL A 383 9.74 -6.92 19.56
N VAL A 384 9.33 -5.65 19.45
CA VAL A 384 9.95 -4.52 20.16
C VAL A 384 8.85 -3.56 20.61
N GLU A 385 8.80 -3.27 21.90
CA GLU A 385 7.98 -2.18 22.44
C GLU A 385 8.76 -0.85 22.33
N LEU A 386 8.12 0.16 21.75
CA LEU A 386 8.67 1.51 21.60
C LEU A 386 8.09 2.40 22.70
N ALA A 387 8.35 2.05 23.96
CA ALA A 387 7.77 2.71 25.12
C ALA A 387 8.04 4.24 25.12
N GLY A 388 6.96 5.00 25.32
CA GLY A 388 6.98 6.47 25.31
C GLY A 388 6.99 7.11 23.92
N TRP A 389 7.13 6.33 22.85
CA TRP A 389 7.00 6.83 21.48
C TRP A 389 5.54 6.78 21.02
N GLN A 390 5.12 7.87 20.42
CA GLN A 390 3.80 8.07 19.84
C GLN A 390 3.95 8.21 18.33
N TRP A 391 2.96 7.66 17.63
CA TRP A 391 2.80 7.96 16.22
C TRP A 391 2.19 9.35 16.14
N GLN A 392 2.91 10.28 15.52
CA GLN A 392 2.30 11.51 15.07
C GLN A 392 1.80 11.22 13.66
N PRO A 393 0.48 11.16 13.42
CA PRO A 393 -0.04 11.13 12.06
C PRO A 393 0.31 12.48 11.44
N LEU A 394 1.50 12.58 10.86
CA LEU A 394 1.86 13.67 9.98
C LEU A 394 0.77 13.68 8.92
N LEU A 395 0.08 14.82 8.79
CA LEU A 395 -1.11 14.98 7.95
C LEU A 395 -0.87 14.26 6.63
N ALA A 396 -1.53 13.10 6.49
CA ALA A 396 -1.26 12.14 5.45
C ALA A 396 -1.63 12.78 4.11
N GLY A 397 -0.62 13.33 3.43
CA GLY A 397 -0.51 13.07 2.01
C GLY A 397 -0.44 11.56 1.89
N ASP A 398 -1.60 10.96 1.68
CA ASP A 398 -1.87 9.53 1.49
C ASP A 398 -0.65 8.61 1.72
N LEU A 399 -0.51 8.04 2.94
CA LEU A 399 0.50 7.01 3.28
C LEU A 399 0.43 5.74 2.39
N ARG A 400 -0.41 5.75 1.35
CA ARG A 400 -0.42 4.79 0.25
C ARG A 400 0.76 4.97 -0.70
N GLY A 401 1.39 6.15 -0.71
CA GLY A 401 2.76 6.29 -1.18
C GLY A 401 3.65 5.52 -0.21
N ARG A 402 4.02 4.31 -0.60
CA ARG A 402 4.87 3.40 0.18
C ARG A 402 5.96 4.18 0.89
N ALA A 403 6.05 4.01 2.21
CA ALA A 403 7.28 4.27 2.94
C ALA A 403 8.36 3.35 2.33
N ALA A 404 8.98 3.79 1.25
CA ALA A 404 9.95 3.06 0.45
C ALA A 404 11.28 3.02 1.19
N GLY A 405 11.28 2.48 2.42
CA GLY A 405 12.38 2.60 3.38
C GLY A 405 12.59 4.06 3.74
N HIS A 406 12.83 4.47 4.98
CA HIS A 406 13.88 3.99 5.84
C HIS A 406 13.72 4.61 7.24
N GLY A 407 12.56 5.20 7.54
CA GLY A 407 12.31 5.92 8.78
C GLY A 407 10.83 6.11 9.05
N LEU A 408 10.46 6.02 10.32
CA LEU A 408 9.18 6.52 10.84
C LEU A 408 9.52 7.71 11.71
N ALA A 409 8.87 8.84 11.53
CA ALA A 409 8.96 9.95 12.48
C ALA A 409 8.15 9.59 13.71
N LEU A 410 8.84 9.35 14.83
CA LEU A 410 8.20 9.04 16.12
C LEU A 410 8.38 10.21 17.07
N VAL A 411 7.38 10.52 17.91
CA VAL A 411 7.47 11.59 18.92
C VAL A 411 7.47 11.00 20.33
N ARG A 412 8.32 11.50 21.24
CA ARG A 412 8.43 10.97 22.61
C ARG A 412 7.97 11.97 23.68
N GLY A 413 6.77 11.77 24.22
CA GLY A 413 6.26 12.56 25.36
C GLY A 413 5.93 14.01 25.00
N GLU A 414 6.09 14.92 25.97
CA GLU A 414 5.87 16.37 25.79
C GLU A 414 7.10 17.09 25.20
N GLU A 415 8.25 16.42 25.18
CA GLU A 415 9.43 16.94 24.51
C GLU A 415 9.36 16.55 23.02
N PRO A 416 9.37 17.52 22.09
CA PRO A 416 9.46 17.21 20.68
C PRO A 416 10.82 16.55 20.43
N ARG A 417 10.82 15.23 20.30
CA ARG A 417 11.96 14.44 19.79
C ARG A 417 11.44 13.70 18.58
N VAL A 418 12.14 13.79 17.46
CA VAL A 418 11.82 12.92 16.32
C VAL A 418 12.88 11.86 16.25
N ALA A 419 12.47 10.60 16.26
CA ALA A 419 13.37 9.54 15.85
C ALA A 419 13.06 9.09 14.43
N THR A 420 14.06 8.52 13.78
CA THR A 420 13.90 7.69 12.60
C THR A 420 14.25 6.26 12.96
N LEU A 421 13.37 5.31 12.59
CA LEU A 421 13.64 3.89 12.74
C LEU A 421 14.18 3.32 11.42
N ASN A 422 15.46 2.95 11.39
CA ASN A 422 16.02 2.19 10.28
C ASN A 422 15.44 0.77 10.31
N LEU A 423 14.60 0.45 9.33
CA LEU A 423 13.85 -0.82 9.31
C LEU A 423 14.73 -2.04 9.00
N THR A 424 15.88 -1.82 8.37
CA THR A 424 16.82 -2.90 8.04
C THR A 424 17.64 -3.30 9.26
N THR A 425 18.12 -2.32 10.03
CA THR A 425 18.94 -2.56 11.23
C THR A 425 18.13 -2.60 12.52
N LEU A 426 16.86 -2.19 12.47
CA LEU A 426 16.02 -1.88 13.64
C LEU A 426 16.65 -0.85 14.58
N GLU A 427 17.54 -0.02 14.05
CA GLU A 427 18.21 1.02 14.82
C GLU A 427 17.32 2.27 14.88
N LEU A 428 17.04 2.72 16.10
CA LEU A 428 16.31 3.95 16.35
C LEU A 428 17.31 5.11 16.50
N VAL A 429 17.34 6.00 15.51
CA VAL A 429 18.16 7.21 15.54
C VAL A 429 17.31 8.35 16.08
N VAL A 430 17.62 8.83 17.28
CA VAL A 430 16.90 9.95 17.89
C VAL A 430 17.55 11.27 17.47
N HIS A 431 16.74 12.17 16.91
CA HIS A 431 17.12 13.52 16.54
C HIS A 431 16.55 14.50 17.56
N GLU A 432 17.37 15.45 17.99
CA GLU A 432 16.91 16.56 18.82
C GLU A 432 16.04 17.47 17.94
N MET A 433 14.77 17.67 18.30
CA MET A 433 13.94 18.62 17.57
C MET A 433 14.17 20.04 18.05
N VAL A 434 13.80 20.94 17.17
CA VAL A 434 13.36 22.29 17.48
C VAL A 434 12.09 22.23 18.32
N THR A 435 11.90 23.21 19.18
CA THR A 435 10.63 23.45 19.85
C THR A 435 9.50 23.65 18.83
N GLY A 436 8.48 22.79 18.87
CA GLY A 436 7.30 22.85 18.02
C GLY A 436 6.86 21.47 17.56
N GLU A 437 5.60 21.35 17.14
CA GLU A 437 5.11 20.15 16.46
C GLU A 437 5.33 20.34 14.95
N PRO A 438 5.96 19.38 14.24
CA PRO A 438 6.06 19.45 12.80
C PRO A 438 4.66 19.35 12.18
N GLU A 439 4.42 20.14 11.15
CA GLU A 439 3.18 20.07 10.37
C GLU A 439 3.18 18.82 9.48
N ARG A 440 4.34 18.50 8.89
CA ARG A 440 4.57 17.40 7.95
C ARG A 440 6.01 16.92 8.04
N CYS A 441 6.25 15.63 7.85
CA CYS A 441 7.59 15.12 7.61
C CYS A 441 7.58 14.04 6.54
N GLU A 442 8.72 13.89 5.87
CA GLU A 442 9.00 12.88 4.88
C GLU A 442 10.35 12.22 5.21
N SER A 443 10.36 10.89 5.37
CA SER A 443 11.59 10.12 5.52
C SER A 443 12.18 9.78 4.16
N PHE A 444 13.51 9.71 4.05
CA PHE A 444 14.18 9.34 2.81
C PHE A 444 15.44 8.52 3.09
N PRO A 445 16.04 7.85 2.08
CA PRO A 445 17.30 7.14 2.27
C PRO A 445 18.39 8.04 2.87
N GLY A 446 18.75 7.77 4.14
CA GLY A 446 19.78 8.52 4.87
C GLY A 446 19.32 9.85 5.48
N GLY A 447 18.01 10.12 5.61
CA GLY A 447 17.55 11.35 6.23
C GLY A 447 16.04 11.48 6.52
N LEU A 448 15.69 12.62 7.09
CA LEU A 448 14.32 13.06 7.38
C LEU A 448 14.19 14.55 7.06
N ALA A 449 13.10 14.95 6.43
CA ALA A 449 12.74 16.35 6.24
C ALA A 449 11.42 16.63 6.96
N CYS A 450 11.33 17.68 7.79
CA CYS A 450 10.10 18.10 8.45
C CYS A 450 9.81 19.59 8.22
N GLN A 451 8.55 19.94 8.06
CA GLN A 451 8.07 21.31 7.96
C GLN A 451 7.59 21.84 9.32
N TYR A 452 8.02 23.06 9.65
CA TYR A 452 7.56 23.85 10.79
C TYR A 452 7.19 25.24 10.28
N GLY A 453 5.90 25.48 10.03
CA GLY A 453 5.42 26.68 9.36
C GLY A 453 6.09 26.87 7.99
N GLN A 454 6.86 27.96 7.86
CA GLN A 454 7.58 28.32 6.63
C GLN A 454 9.04 27.83 6.62
N GLN A 455 9.42 26.91 7.51
CA GLN A 455 10.77 26.36 7.54
C GLN A 455 10.74 24.86 7.32
N LEU A 456 11.69 24.35 6.52
CA LEU A 456 11.97 22.92 6.42
C LEU A 456 13.28 22.61 7.14
N TRP A 457 13.23 21.59 7.98
CA TRP A 457 14.35 21.09 8.74
C TRP A 457 14.71 19.72 8.20
N VAL A 458 15.94 19.58 7.74
CA VAL A 458 16.43 18.35 7.10
C VAL A 458 17.57 17.77 7.92
N TRP A 459 17.38 16.56 8.44
CA TRP A 459 18.40 15.78 9.14
C TRP A 459 18.95 14.71 8.21
N ARG A 460 20.28 14.61 8.08
CA ARG A 460 20.96 13.55 7.30
C ARG A 460 21.94 12.76 8.18
N TRP A 461 22.06 11.45 7.99
CA TRP A 461 22.95 10.56 8.74
C TRP A 461 23.80 9.64 7.87
#